data_AF-A0A2H0P016-F1
#
_entry.id   AF-A0A2H0P016-F1
#
_cell.length_a   1.000
_cell.length_b   1.000
_cell.length_c   1.000
_cell.angle_alpha   90.00
_cell.angle_beta   90.00
_cell.angle_gamma   90.00
#
_symmetry.space_group_name_H-M   'P 1'
#
loop_
_entity.id
_entity.type
_entity.pdbx_description
1 polymer ?
#
loop_
_entity_poly.entity_id
_entity_poly.type
_entity_poly.pdbx_seq_one_letter_code
_entity_poly.pdbx_strand_id
1 'polypeptide(L)' 'KKIAKITDPSGGVTTFGYDANLNLISRTDPLGRVKKLGPRAGA' A
#
# COMPACT_ATOMS: atom_id res chain seq x y z
N LYS A 1 -14.11 -2.30 -4.06
CA LYS A 1 -13.76 -1.43 -2.90
C LYS A 1 -12.28 -1.65 -2.58
N LYS A 2 -11.43 -0.62 -2.60
CA LYS A 2 -9.98 -0.71 -2.33
C LYS A 2 -9.62 -0.06 -0.99
N ILE A 3 -8.63 -0.59 -0.28
CA ILE A 3 -8.17 -0.06 1.01
C ILE A 3 -7.02 0.93 0.81
N ALA A 4 -7.29 2.24 0.83
CA ALA A 4 -6.23 3.25 0.64
C ALA A 4 -5.38 3.49 1.90
N LYS A 5 -5.95 3.23 3.08
CA LYS A 5 -5.34 3.52 4.37
C LYS A 5 -5.87 2.56 5.43
N ILE A 6 -4.97 2.09 6.29
CA ILE A 6 -5.28 1.36 7.51
C ILE A 6 -4.69 2.17 8.67
N THR A 7 -5.48 2.35 9.72
CA THR A 7 -5.01 2.90 10.99
C THR A 7 -5.04 1.79 12.02
N ASP A 8 -3.89 1.49 12.60
CA ASP A 8 -3.76 0.53 13.69
C ASP A 8 -4.28 1.13 15.01
N PRO A 9 -4.73 0.33 16.00
CA PRO A 9 -5.18 0.83 17.30
C PRO A 9 -4.15 1.70 18.05
N SER A 10 -2.86 1.47 17.78
CA SER A 10 -1.75 2.28 18.32
C SER A 10 -1.56 3.62 17.61
N GLY A 11 -2.43 3.97 16.65
CA GLY A 11 -2.36 5.21 15.86
C GLY A 11 -1.43 5.16 14.65
N GLY A 12 -0.79 4.00 14.38
CA GLY A 12 0.03 3.81 13.20
C GLY A 12 -0.80 3.89 11.92
N VAL A 13 -0.30 4.60 10.90
CA VAL A 13 -0.99 4.75 9.62
C VAL A 13 -0.20 4.05 8.52
N THR A 14 -0.80 3.03 7.92
CA THR A 14 -0.27 2.39 6.71
C THR A 14 -1.09 2.83 5.50
N THR A 15 -0.44 3.35 4.46
CA THR A 15 -1.10 3.74 3.20
C THR A 15 -0.74 2.82 2.06
N PHE A 16 -1.67 2.64 1.12
CA PHE A 16 -1.54 1.74 -0.02
C PHE A 16 -1.88 2.49 -1.31
N GLY A 17 -1.01 2.37 -2.30
CA GLY A 17 -1.20 2.92 -3.64
C GLY A 17 -1.47 1.81 -4.64
N TYR A 18 -2.48 2.01 -5.47
CA TYR A 18 -2.95 1.06 -6.45
C TYR A 18 -2.89 1.66 -7.86
N ASP A 19 -2.64 0.83 -8.85
CA ASP A 19 -2.78 1.21 -10.27
C ASP A 19 -4.26 1.24 -10.72
N ALA A 20 -4.47 1.55 -12.01
CA ALA A 20 -5.81 1.59 -12.61
C ALA A 20 -6.52 0.22 -12.61
N ASN A 21 -5.75 -0.87 -12.54
CA ASN A 21 -6.23 -2.25 -12.51
C ASN A 21 -6.41 -2.79 -11.08
N LEU A 22 -6.29 -1.92 -10.06
CA LEU A 22 -6.36 -2.27 -8.64
C LEU A 22 -5.23 -3.18 -8.14
N ASN A 23 -4.09 -3.22 -8.82
CA ASN A 23 -2.89 -3.87 -8.32
C ASN A 23 -2.19 -2.96 -7.33
N LEU A 24 -1.72 -3.53 -6.21
CA LEU A 24 -0.95 -2.79 -5.21
C LEU A 24 0.46 -2.51 -5.73
N ILE A 25 0.80 -1.24 -5.92
CA ILE A 25 2.09 -0.78 -6.45
C ILE A 25 2.96 -0.07 -5.41
N SER A 26 2.36 0.36 -4.30
CA SER A 26 3.12 1.00 -3.21
C SER A 26 2.45 0.77 -1.87
N ARG A 27 3.27 0.61 -0.83
CA ARG A 27 2.84 0.61 0.57
C ARG A 27 3.74 1.55 1.35
N THR A 28 3.15 2.40 2.17
CA THR A 28 3.87 3.27 3.11
C THR A 28 3.54 2.82 4.52
N ASP A 29 4.55 2.43 5.28
CA ASP A 29 4.39 2.03 6.67
C ASP A 29 4.29 3.27 7.59
N PRO A 30 3.81 3.14 8.84
CA PRO A 30 3.65 4.25 9.78
C PRO A 30 4.94 5.02 10.09
N LEU A 31 6.08 4.39 9.86
CA LEU A 31 7.41 4.97 10.02
C LEU A 31 7.88 5.76 8.78
N GLY A 32 7.00 6.02 7.82
CA GLY A 32 7.30 6.74 6.58
C GLY A 32 8.10 5.94 5.55
N ARG A 33 8.30 4.64 5.78
CA ARG A 33 9.03 3.78 4.84
C ARG A 33 8.12 3.42 3.67
N VAL A 34 8.55 3.77 2.46
CA VAL A 34 7.82 3.46 1.22
C VAL A 34 8.42 2.21 0.60
N LYS A 35 7.58 1.18 0.42
CA LYS A 35 7.90 -0.02 -0.33
C LYS A 35 7.12 -0.01 -1.64
N LYS A 36 7.85 0.14 -2.76
CA LYS A 36 7.28 -0.04 -4.09
C LYS A 36 7.18 -1.52 -4.38
N LEU A 37 5.98 -1.96 -4.73
CA LEU A 37 5.71 -3.28 -5.24
C LEU A 37 5.67 -3.12 -6.76
N GLY A 38 6.61 -3.72 -7.48
CA GLY A 38 6.51 -3.78 -8.93
C GLY A 38 5.21 -4.50 -9.30
N PRO A 39 4.62 -4.22 -10.48
CA PRO A 39 3.56 -5.06 -11.00
C PRO A 39 4.13 -6.48 -10.96
N ARG A 40 3.47 -7.37 -10.21
CA ARG A 40 3.87 -8.77 -10.11
C ARG A 40 3.98 -9.25 -11.55
N ALA A 41 5.22 -9.42 -12.03
CA ALA A 41 5.47 -9.92 -13.36
C ALA A 41 4.73 -11.25 -13.40
N GLY A 42 3.65 -11.29 -14.17
CA GLY A 42 2.98 -12.53 -14.49
C GLY A 42 4.02 -13.38 -15.21
N ALA A 43 4.48 -14.41 -14.52
CA ALA A 43 5.07 -15.60 -15.11
C ALA A 43 4.13 -16.74 -14.72
#